data_AF-A0A9X3D4E4-F1
#
_entry.id   AF-A0A9X3D4E4-F1
#
_cell.length_a   1.000
_cell.length_b   1.000
_cell.length_c   1.000
_cell.angle_alpha   90.00
_cell.angle_beta   90.00
_cell.angle_gamma   90.00
#
_symmetry.space_group_name_H-M   'P 1'
#
loop_
_entity.id
_entity.type
_entity.pdbx_description
1 polymer ?
#
loop_
_entity_poly.entity_id
_entity_poly.type
_entity_poly.pdbx_seq_one_letter_code
_entity_poly.pdbx_strand_id
1 'polypeptide(L)'
;MVDHATARGGLVIADRVGEKTAVRAALGVHGVITHRTTLGSMLSGSTPGRAIAGGDYPQVSVDMSAATPRVQVTIAVRWPCRLTDVCLMVRDAVTRDLDRLTGHRPSRVDVSVAAVVNAADIAATGDPRRGYTELPPVPPAPREPDPALDDADADARPDAERQEVQR
;
A
#
# COMPACT_ATOMS: atom_id res chain seq x y z
N MET A 1 -34.29 -7.66 16.93
CA MET A 1 -33.62 -8.97 16.85
C MET A 1 -33.12 -9.11 15.42
N VAL A 2 -31.87 -8.73 15.17
CA VAL A 2 -31.31 -8.65 13.81
C VAL A 2 -30.59 -9.96 13.55
N ASP A 3 -31.18 -10.81 12.71
CA ASP A 3 -30.59 -12.08 12.31
C ASP A 3 -29.69 -11.82 11.08
N HIS A 4 -28.39 -12.09 11.23
CA HIS A 4 -27.40 -12.04 10.16
C HIS A 4 -26.87 -13.44 9.81
N ALA A 5 -27.56 -14.51 10.24
CA ALA A 5 -27.05 -15.88 10.17
C ALA A 5 -27.56 -16.72 8.98
N THR A 6 -28.35 -16.17 8.05
CA THR A 6 -28.72 -16.81 6.78
C THR A 6 -28.66 -15.75 5.69
N ALA A 7 -27.85 -15.76 4.62
CA ALA A 7 -27.40 -16.87 3.80
C ALA A 7 -26.05 -16.55 3.15
N ARG A 8 -25.01 -17.32 3.47
CA ARG A 8 -23.94 -17.59 2.48
C ARG A 8 -24.52 -18.59 1.49
N GLY A 9 -25.10 -18.13 0.37
CA GLY A 9 -25.55 -19.07 -0.67
C GLY A 9 -26.77 -18.67 -1.52
N GLY A 10 -27.04 -17.38 -1.73
CA GLY A 10 -28.02 -16.94 -2.73
C GLY A 10 -27.41 -15.83 -3.57
N LEU A 11 -26.79 -16.17 -4.69
CA LEU A 11 -26.33 -15.16 -5.66
C LEU A 11 -27.52 -14.85 -6.57
N VAL A 12 -28.23 -13.74 -6.30
CA VAL A 12 -29.20 -13.22 -7.26
C VAL A 12 -28.40 -12.72 -8.46
N ILE A 13 -28.73 -13.17 -9.67
CA ILE A 13 -28.00 -12.78 -10.89
C ILE A 13 -27.88 -11.25 -11.01
N ALA A 14 -28.90 -10.52 -10.53
CA ALA A 14 -28.91 -9.06 -10.45
C ALA A 14 -27.71 -8.50 -9.65
N ASP A 15 -27.44 -9.03 -8.45
CA ASP A 15 -26.30 -8.60 -7.62
C ASP A 15 -24.99 -8.82 -8.37
N ARG A 16 -24.85 -9.99 -9.02
CA ARG A 16 -23.63 -10.32 -9.75
C ARG A 16 -23.41 -9.42 -10.96
N VAL A 17 -24.48 -9.08 -11.68
CA VAL A 17 -24.42 -8.14 -12.79
C VAL A 17 -24.05 -6.74 -12.29
N GLY A 18 -24.62 -6.30 -11.15
CA GLY A 18 -24.27 -5.06 -10.47
C GLY A 18 -22.78 -5.01 -10.09
N GLU A 19 -22.28 -6.04 -9.42
CA GLU A 19 -20.87 -6.19 -9.06
C GLU A 19 -19.95 -6.12 -10.29
N LYS A 20 -20.24 -6.91 -11.34
CA LYS A 20 -19.40 -6.97 -12.54
C LYS A 20 -19.41 -5.65 -13.32
N THR A 21 -20.56 -4.99 -13.38
CA THR A 21 -20.70 -3.67 -13.99
C THR A 21 -19.86 -2.63 -13.24
N ALA A 22 -19.98 -2.60 -11.92
CA ALA A 22 -19.24 -1.66 -11.09
C ALA A 22 -17.71 -1.92 -11.11
N VAL A 23 -17.26 -3.19 -11.11
CA VAL A 23 -15.85 -3.55 -11.30
C VAL A 23 -15.32 -3.01 -12.64
N ARG A 24 -16.07 -3.25 -13.73
CA ARG A 24 -15.68 -2.78 -15.06
C ARG A 24 -15.62 -1.24 -15.11
N ALA A 25 -16.59 -0.56 -14.50
CA ALA A 25 -16.63 0.89 -14.45
C ALA A 25 -15.44 1.47 -13.67
N ALA A 26 -15.10 0.87 -12.52
CA ALA A 26 -13.97 1.28 -11.70
C ALA A 26 -12.63 1.11 -12.44
N LEU A 27 -12.43 -0.01 -13.14
CA LEU A 27 -11.22 -0.24 -13.96
C LEU A 27 -11.12 0.71 -15.17
N GLY A 28 -12.23 1.32 -15.60
CA GLY A 28 -12.22 2.34 -16.65
C GLY A 28 -11.68 3.69 -16.20
N VAL A 29 -11.52 3.92 -14.89
CA VAL A 29 -11.00 5.19 -14.35
C VAL A 29 -9.47 5.16 -14.35
N HIS A 30 -8.88 6.17 -14.99
CA HIS A 30 -7.43 6.31 -15.04
C HIS A 30 -6.85 6.44 -13.62
N GLY A 31 -5.93 5.55 -13.28
CA GLY A 31 -5.27 5.50 -11.97
C GLY A 31 -5.77 4.37 -11.07
N VAL A 32 -6.90 3.73 -11.38
CA VAL A 32 -7.30 2.46 -10.73
C VAL A 32 -6.57 1.31 -11.39
N ILE A 33 -6.05 0.38 -10.59
CA ILE A 33 -5.30 -0.77 -11.08
C ILE A 33 -5.86 -2.08 -10.53
N THR A 34 -5.65 -3.15 -11.29
CA THR A 34 -5.81 -4.50 -10.77
C THR A 34 -4.64 -4.80 -9.84
N HIS A 35 -4.92 -5.13 -8.58
CA HIS A 35 -3.89 -5.46 -7.60
C HIS A 35 -4.28 -6.74 -6.86
N ARG A 36 -3.42 -7.76 -6.93
CA ARG A 36 -3.62 -9.02 -6.23
C ARG A 36 -2.73 -9.04 -5.00
N THR A 37 -3.35 -9.05 -3.83
CA THR A 37 -2.58 -9.19 -2.58
C THR A 37 -2.39 -10.68 -2.31
N THR A 38 -1.22 -11.22 -2.65
CA THR A 38 -0.85 -12.59 -2.29
C THR A 38 -0.56 -12.66 -0.79
N LEU A 39 -1.11 -13.68 -0.12
CA LEU A 39 -0.98 -13.91 1.34
C LEU A 39 0.48 -13.95 1.85
N GLY A 40 1.48 -14.08 0.97
CA GLY A 40 2.91 -14.00 1.30
C GLY A 40 3.43 -12.60 1.66
N SER A 41 2.66 -11.53 1.39
CA SER A 41 3.05 -10.16 1.75
C SER A 41 2.73 -9.79 3.22
N MET A 42 2.16 -10.73 4.00
CA MET A 42 1.87 -10.54 5.42
C MET A 42 3.10 -10.62 6.35
N LEU A 43 4.25 -11.09 5.85
CA LEU A 43 5.49 -11.25 6.65
C LEU A 43 6.58 -10.23 6.32
N SER A 44 6.41 -9.39 5.30
CA SER A 44 7.37 -8.32 4.98
C SER A 44 6.94 -7.04 5.70
N GLY A 45 7.56 -6.81 6.85
CA GLY A 45 7.23 -5.71 7.76
C GLY A 45 7.53 -4.34 7.16
N SER A 46 6.48 -3.65 6.71
CA SER A 46 6.44 -2.19 6.59
C SER A 46 4.97 -1.72 6.41
N THR A 47 4.33 -1.50 7.57
CA THR A 47 3.06 -0.79 7.92
C THR A 47 2.63 0.37 6.97
N PRO A 48 1.34 0.84 6.90
CA PRO A 48 0.14 0.51 7.68
C PRO A 48 -1.06 0.00 6.86
N GLY A 49 -2.01 -0.64 7.55
CA GLY A 49 -3.40 -0.69 7.09
C GLY A 49 -3.86 -2.04 6.55
N ARG A 50 -3.61 -3.12 7.29
CA ARG A 50 -4.51 -4.28 7.38
C ARG A 50 -5.08 -4.70 6.02
N ALA A 51 -4.28 -5.37 5.20
CA ALA A 51 -4.77 -6.13 4.05
C ALA A 51 -5.69 -7.27 4.56
N ILE A 52 -6.94 -6.93 4.88
CA ILE A 52 -7.96 -7.91 5.23
C ILE A 52 -8.35 -8.59 3.93
N ALA A 53 -8.03 -9.88 3.86
CA ALA A 53 -8.32 -10.81 2.78
C ALA A 53 -7.47 -10.58 1.52
N GLY A 54 -6.58 -11.55 1.25
CA GLY A 54 -6.00 -11.72 -0.07
C GLY A 54 -7.13 -11.82 -1.10
N GLY A 55 -7.25 -10.78 -1.91
CA GLY A 55 -8.29 -10.63 -2.91
C GLY A 55 -7.73 -9.86 -4.11
N ASP A 56 -8.34 -10.11 -5.27
CA ASP A 56 -8.10 -9.33 -6.47
C ASP A 56 -8.88 -8.01 -6.37
N TYR A 57 -8.17 -6.89 -6.27
CA TYR A 57 -8.74 -5.56 -6.40
C TYR A 57 -8.89 -5.21 -7.88
N PRO A 58 -9.92 -4.45 -8.28
CA PRO A 58 -10.96 -3.86 -7.44
C PRO A 58 -12.03 -4.87 -6.98
N GLN A 59 -12.40 -4.80 -5.70
CA GLN A 59 -13.45 -5.62 -5.11
C GLN A 59 -14.72 -4.78 -4.96
N VAL A 60 -15.86 -5.30 -5.39
CA VAL A 60 -17.15 -4.62 -5.26
C VAL A 60 -18.18 -5.55 -4.63
N SER A 61 -19.02 -4.99 -3.77
CA SER A 61 -20.24 -5.63 -3.26
C SER A 61 -21.43 -4.71 -3.55
N VAL A 62 -22.50 -5.30 -4.08
CA VAL A 62 -23.76 -4.60 -4.39
C VAL A 62 -24.92 -5.44 -3.90
N ASP A 63 -25.88 -4.80 -3.26
CA ASP A 63 -27.19 -5.37 -2.96
C ASP A 63 -28.25 -4.73 -3.88
N MET A 64 -28.69 -5.49 -4.88
CA MET A 64 -29.69 -5.07 -5.87
C MET A 64 -31.12 -5.45 -5.45
N SER A 65 -31.33 -5.96 -4.24
CA SER A 65 -32.68 -6.27 -3.74
C SER A 65 -33.54 -5.01 -3.54
N ALA A 66 -32.89 -3.87 -3.30
CA ALA A 66 -33.53 -2.57 -3.14
C ALA A 66 -33.65 -1.82 -4.48
N ALA A 67 -34.73 -1.05 -4.63
CA ALA A 67 -34.93 -0.18 -5.81
C ALA A 67 -33.81 0.85 -6.00
N THR A 68 -33.11 1.23 -4.91
CA THR A 68 -31.96 2.13 -4.93
C THR A 68 -30.75 1.48 -4.25
N PRO A 69 -29.95 0.69 -4.98
CA PRO A 69 -28.91 -0.15 -4.40
C PRO A 69 -27.83 0.69 -3.70
N ARG A 70 -27.19 0.10 -2.69
CA ARG A 70 -25.97 0.64 -2.07
C ARG A 70 -24.78 -0.13 -2.62
N VAL A 71 -23.72 0.59 -2.95
CA VAL A 71 -22.55 0.02 -3.62
C VAL A 71 -21.29 0.33 -2.81
N GLN A 72 -20.53 -0.70 -2.50
CA GLN A 72 -19.26 -0.60 -1.78
C GLN A 72 -18.15 -1.04 -2.72
N VAL A 73 -17.22 -0.13 -3.00
CA VAL A 73 -16.11 -0.33 -3.94
C VAL A 73 -14.80 -0.20 -3.18
N THR A 74 -13.97 -1.23 -3.24
CA THR A 74 -12.61 -1.21 -2.72
C THR A 74 -11.62 -1.23 -3.87
N ILE A 75 -10.83 -0.17 -4.03
CA ILE A 75 -9.90 0.03 -5.15
C ILE A 75 -8.44 0.01 -4.69
N ALA A 76 -7.57 -0.37 -5.62
CA ALA A 76 -6.14 -0.08 -5.55
C ALA A 76 -5.81 1.00 -6.59
N VAL A 77 -4.94 1.94 -6.23
CA VAL A 77 -4.60 3.08 -7.09
C VAL A 77 -3.11 3.18 -7.36
N ARG A 78 -2.75 3.68 -8.54
CA ARG A 78 -1.37 3.96 -8.93
C ARG A 78 -0.94 5.35 -8.45
N TRP A 79 0.17 5.41 -7.73
CA TRP A 79 0.88 6.64 -7.43
C TRP A 79 1.82 7.05 -8.57
N PRO A 80 2.00 8.35 -8.89
CA PRO A 80 1.36 9.51 -8.27
C PRO A 80 -0.04 9.78 -8.81
N CYS A 81 -0.99 10.07 -7.93
CA CYS A 81 -2.35 10.47 -8.29
C CYS A 81 -2.99 11.38 -7.23
N ARG A 82 -3.96 12.21 -7.62
CA ARG A 82 -4.83 12.94 -6.69
C ARG A 82 -5.94 12.01 -6.20
N LEU A 83 -5.78 11.46 -5.01
CA LEU A 83 -6.64 10.38 -4.50
C LEU A 83 -8.13 10.77 -4.47
N THR A 84 -8.43 11.99 -4.05
CA THR A 84 -9.81 12.52 -3.99
C THR A 84 -10.45 12.52 -5.38
N ASP A 85 -9.73 13.00 -6.39
CA ASP A 85 -10.23 13.08 -7.77
C ASP A 85 -10.50 11.67 -8.32
N VAL A 86 -9.60 10.72 -8.05
CA VAL A 86 -9.80 9.31 -8.45
C VAL A 86 -11.03 8.71 -7.77
N CYS A 87 -11.21 8.91 -6.47
CA CYS A 87 -12.39 8.42 -5.76
C CYS A 87 -13.70 9.02 -6.31
N LEU A 88 -13.71 10.32 -6.62
CA LEU A 88 -14.88 10.97 -7.23
C LEU A 88 -15.16 10.43 -8.63
N MET A 89 -14.14 10.30 -9.48
CA MET A 89 -14.28 9.71 -10.81
C MET A 89 -14.80 8.26 -10.75
N VAL A 90 -14.36 7.46 -9.77
CA VAL A 90 -14.87 6.10 -9.55
C VAL A 90 -16.34 6.12 -9.15
N ARG A 91 -16.75 7.00 -8.23
CA ARG A 91 -18.17 7.15 -7.84
C ARG A 91 -19.05 7.51 -9.04
N ASP A 92 -18.62 8.48 -9.84
CA ASP A 92 -19.36 8.93 -11.01
C ASP A 92 -19.42 7.84 -12.09
N ALA A 93 -18.30 7.17 -12.36
CA ALA A 93 -18.23 6.09 -13.34
C ALA A 93 -19.16 4.92 -12.96
N VAL A 94 -19.11 4.48 -11.70
CA VAL A 94 -19.97 3.40 -11.19
C VAL A 94 -21.45 3.78 -11.21
N THR A 95 -21.78 4.99 -10.77
CA THR A 95 -23.17 5.48 -10.76
C THR A 95 -23.74 5.52 -12.17
N ARG A 96 -23.00 6.11 -13.11
CA ARG A 96 -23.40 6.23 -14.53
C ARG A 96 -23.53 4.86 -15.20
N ASP A 97 -22.60 3.95 -14.96
CA ASP A 97 -22.60 2.65 -15.63
C ASP A 97 -23.68 1.70 -15.07
N LEU A 98 -23.93 1.74 -13.75
CA LEU A 98 -25.05 1.01 -13.15
C LEU A 98 -26.40 1.53 -13.66
N ASP A 99 -26.59 2.83 -13.68
CA ASP A 99 -27.82 3.45 -14.19
C ASP A 99 -28.04 3.09 -15.68
N ARG A 100 -26.99 3.25 -16.51
CA ARG A 100 -27.06 2.95 -17.94
C ARG A 100 -27.33 1.48 -18.26
N LEU A 101 -26.71 0.55 -17.53
CA LEU A 101 -26.73 -0.88 -17.90
C LEU A 101 -27.77 -1.70 -17.13
N THR A 102 -28.18 -1.26 -15.94
CA THR A 102 -29.16 -1.98 -15.12
C THR A 102 -30.45 -1.19 -14.90
N GLY A 103 -30.48 0.11 -15.23
CA GLY A 103 -31.63 0.99 -14.96
C GLY A 103 -31.78 1.37 -13.48
N HIS A 104 -30.84 0.94 -12.63
CA HIS A 104 -30.86 1.24 -11.20
C HIS A 104 -29.83 2.32 -10.89
N ARG A 105 -30.32 3.47 -10.42
CA ARG A 105 -29.47 4.52 -9.87
C ARG A 105 -29.16 4.23 -8.40
N PRO A 106 -27.90 3.98 -8.02
CA PRO A 106 -27.55 3.72 -6.64
C PRO A 106 -27.84 4.94 -5.75
N SER A 107 -28.32 4.70 -4.54
CA SER A 107 -28.54 5.77 -3.55
C SER A 107 -27.23 6.28 -2.97
N ARG A 108 -26.22 5.41 -2.89
CA ARG A 108 -24.90 5.71 -2.32
C ARG A 108 -23.82 4.80 -2.89
N VAL A 109 -22.67 5.40 -3.20
CA VAL A 109 -21.45 4.68 -3.61
C VAL A 109 -20.32 5.04 -2.64
N ASP A 110 -19.95 4.07 -1.79
CA ASP A 110 -18.85 4.21 -0.84
C ASP A 110 -17.57 3.63 -1.47
N VAL A 111 -16.54 4.47 -1.62
CA VAL A 111 -15.24 4.09 -2.19
C VAL A 111 -14.19 4.05 -1.10
N SER A 112 -13.57 2.89 -0.93
CA SER A 112 -12.45 2.64 -0.02
C SER A 112 -11.18 2.35 -0.82
N VAL A 113 -10.05 2.88 -0.39
CA VAL A 113 -8.76 2.63 -1.03
C VAL A 113 -8.01 1.63 -0.16
N ALA A 114 -7.74 0.44 -0.70
CA ALA A 114 -7.02 -0.61 0.02
C ALA A 114 -5.50 -0.52 -0.17
N ALA A 115 -5.04 -0.05 -1.33
CA ALA A 115 -3.62 0.04 -1.62
C ALA A 115 -3.31 1.23 -2.53
N VAL A 116 -2.15 1.85 -2.29
CA VAL A 116 -1.55 2.86 -3.15
C VAL A 116 -0.21 2.30 -3.61
N VAL A 117 -0.09 1.99 -4.90
CA VAL A 117 1.07 1.26 -5.44
C VAL A 117 1.90 2.19 -6.31
N ASN A 118 3.21 2.21 -6.12
CA ASN A 118 4.11 2.95 -6.99
C ASN A 118 4.24 2.25 -8.35
N ALA A 119 4.37 3.02 -9.44
CA ALA A 119 4.59 2.46 -10.77
C ALA A 119 5.81 1.52 -10.85
N ALA A 120 6.87 1.77 -10.07
CA ALA A 120 8.03 0.90 -9.98
C ALA A 120 7.71 -0.48 -9.38
N ASP A 121 6.85 -0.52 -8.36
CA ASP A 121 6.44 -1.77 -7.69
C ASP A 121 5.50 -2.62 -8.56
N ILE A 122 4.68 -1.97 -9.38
CA ILE A 122 3.82 -2.65 -10.37
C ILE A 122 4.67 -3.40 -11.39
N ALA A 123 5.76 -2.78 -11.88
CA ALA A 123 6.68 -3.40 -12.83
C ALA A 123 7.46 -4.57 -12.20
N ALA A 124 7.82 -4.47 -10.92
CA ALA A 124 8.52 -5.52 -10.18
C ALA A 124 7.63 -6.73 -9.87
N THR A 125 6.33 -6.53 -9.64
CA THR A 125 5.36 -7.61 -9.34
C THR A 125 5.18 -8.60 -10.51
N GLY A 126 5.55 -8.22 -11.73
CA GLY A 126 5.57 -9.10 -12.90
C GLY A 126 6.76 -10.08 -12.97
N ASP A 127 7.80 -9.88 -12.16
CA ASP A 127 8.98 -10.75 -12.09
C ASP A 127 9.09 -11.38 -10.68
N PRO A 128 8.75 -12.67 -10.51
CA PRO A 128 8.84 -13.34 -9.21
C PRO A 128 10.27 -13.47 -8.65
N ARG A 129 11.31 -12.97 -9.33
CA ARG A 129 12.71 -13.07 -8.91
C ARG A 129 13.36 -11.77 -8.40
N ARG A 130 12.68 -10.62 -8.40
CA ARG A 130 13.28 -9.34 -7.95
C ARG A 130 12.46 -8.68 -6.85
N GLY A 131 12.63 -9.19 -5.63
CA GLY A 131 11.98 -8.68 -4.42
C GLY A 131 12.88 -7.78 -3.55
N TYR A 132 13.66 -6.86 -4.13
CA TYR A 132 14.34 -5.82 -3.35
C TYR A 132 14.35 -4.49 -4.11
N THR A 133 13.81 -3.44 -3.50
CA THR A 133 14.04 -2.05 -3.91
C THR A 133 15.23 -1.54 -3.11
N GLU A 134 16.35 -1.29 -3.79
CA GLU A 134 17.54 -0.69 -3.20
C GLU A 134 17.19 0.70 -2.67
N LEU A 135 17.26 0.89 -1.35
CA LEU A 135 17.13 2.21 -0.74
C LEU A 135 18.39 3.00 -1.13
N PRO A 136 18.28 4.26 -1.60
CA PRO A 136 19.45 5.08 -1.84
C PRO A 136 20.35 5.07 -0.60
N PRO A 137 21.68 4.92 -0.75
CA PRO A 137 22.57 4.76 0.38
C PRO A 137 22.40 5.94 1.33
N VAL A 138 22.00 5.65 2.57
CA VAL A 138 21.98 6.65 3.64
C VAL A 138 23.43 7.11 3.79
N PRO A 139 23.76 8.38 3.53
CA PRO A 139 25.11 8.87 3.78
C PRO A 139 25.45 8.59 5.25
N PRO A 140 26.65 8.07 5.54
CA PRO A 140 27.01 7.74 6.92
C PRO A 140 26.77 8.98 7.77
N ALA A 141 26.07 8.80 8.89
CA ALA A 141 25.91 9.86 9.88
C ALA A 141 27.31 10.44 10.18
N PRO A 142 27.47 11.77 10.30
CA PRO A 142 28.72 12.36 10.71
C PRO A 142 29.22 11.61 11.95
N ARG A 143 30.41 11.02 11.85
CA ARG A 143 31.04 10.34 12.97
C ARG A 143 31.30 11.43 13.99
N GLU A 144 30.47 11.52 15.02
CA GLU A 144 30.74 12.41 16.15
C GLU A 144 32.12 12.01 16.69
N PRO A 145 33.07 12.97 16.78
CA PRO A 145 34.40 12.68 17.29
C PRO A 145 34.25 12.15 18.72
N ASP A 146 34.79 10.95 18.95
CA ASP A 146 34.83 10.30 20.26
C ASP A 146 35.60 11.21 21.23
N PRO A 147 34.95 11.83 22.21
CA PRO A 147 35.59 12.80 23.10
C PRO A 147 36.13 12.07 24.32
N ALA A 148 37.06 11.13 24.13
CA ALA A 148 37.93 10.64 25.20
C ALA A 148 39.04 9.76 24.63
N LEU A 149 40.25 10.31 24.65
CA LEU A 149 41.53 9.69 25.05
C LEU A 149 42.67 10.43 24.33
N ASP A 150 42.71 11.75 24.55
CA ASP A 150 43.93 12.54 24.46
C ASP A 150 44.11 13.12 25.88
N ASP A 151 45.35 13.12 26.39
CA ASP A 151 45.79 13.57 27.72
C ASP A 151 46.00 12.50 28.82
N ALA A 152 47.02 11.65 28.64
CA ALA A 152 47.99 11.19 29.67
C ALA A 152 48.97 10.24 28.95
N ASP A 153 50.29 10.44 28.87
CA ASP A 153 51.23 10.93 29.86
C ASP A 153 52.50 11.33 29.07
N ALA A 154 52.72 12.63 28.89
CA ALA A 154 53.91 13.16 28.23
C ALA A 154 54.52 14.24 29.12
N ASP A 155 55.02 13.85 30.31
CA ASP A 155 56.09 14.60 30.95
C ASP A 155 56.88 13.77 31.99
N ALA A 156 58.15 14.16 32.14
CA ALA A 156 59.17 13.80 33.14
C ALA A 156 60.01 12.53 32.90
N ARG A 157 61.33 12.55 32.70
CA ARG A 157 62.39 13.58 32.53
C ARG A 157 63.62 12.88 31.89
N PRO A 158 64.57 13.62 31.30
CA PRO A 158 65.82 13.06 30.80
C PRO A 158 66.88 13.00 31.93
N ASP A 159 67.33 11.80 32.29
CA ASP A 159 68.57 11.63 33.04
C ASP A 159 69.74 11.57 32.06
N ALA A 160 70.37 12.72 31.85
CA ALA A 160 71.73 12.84 31.36
C ALA A 160 72.66 12.99 32.56
N GLU A 161 73.73 12.18 32.59
CA GLU A 161 75.06 12.36 33.22
C GLU A 161 75.61 10.97 33.61
N ARG A 162 76.81 10.50 33.25
CA ARG A 162 78.05 11.09 32.71
C ARG A 162 78.86 9.97 32.01
N GLN A 163 79.57 10.37 30.96
CA GLN A 163 80.72 9.66 30.38
C GLN A 163 81.88 9.60 31.39
N GLU A 164 82.67 8.51 31.36
CA GLU A 164 84.11 8.48 31.03
C GLU A 164 84.68 7.06 31.34
N VAL A 165 85.08 6.25 30.36
CA VAL A 165 86.40 6.11 29.70
C VAL A 165 87.41 5.20 30.44
N GLN A 166 87.97 4.24 29.67
CA GLN A 166 89.14 3.37 29.89
C GLN A 166 89.01 2.26 30.98
N ARG A 167 89.41 1.00 30.77
CA ARG A 167 90.44 0.41 29.88
C ARG A 167 90.22 -1.10 29.76
#